data_AF-A0A0F9VP52-F1
#
_entry.id   AF-A0A0F9VP52-F1
#
_cell.length_a   1.000
_cell.length_b   1.000
_cell.length_c   1.000
_cell.angle_alpha   90.00
_cell.angle_beta   90.00
_cell.angle_gamma   90.00
#
_symmetry.space_group_name_H-M   'P 1'
#
loop_
_entity.id
_entity.type
_entity.pdbx_description
1 polymer ?
#
loop_
_entity_poly.entity_id
_entity_poly.type
_entity_poly.pdbx_seq_one_letter_code
_entity_poly.pdbx_strand_id
1 'polypeptide(L)'
;MTSYKSRRRWLAERWLAERQTVLSEKWQVFQQQFVPASWPERMAAVASIADGDVSGWQPRAGSSSAELRIWVDQLPLFQRQWLASLLGASRAGSNTLVDAIERQQLDWRSQLNPLKSHREYAAQLVVLAAEMDCEVAAETAYLDNERRIFIALDEQLFASLPMRLRSQLANEHRSGHGYYVVWWYERLMARAGMPDFELTDLSEADWPDMPPAWLAIGWLCGLRLQTKV
;
A
#
# COMPACT_ATOMS: atom_id res chain seq x y z
N MET A 1 -44.55 27.46 -25.20
CA MET A 1 -44.43 28.54 -24.19
C MET A 1 -43.07 28.41 -23.52
N THR A 2 -42.10 29.23 -23.91
CA THR A 2 -40.76 29.26 -23.32
C THR A 2 -40.79 30.08 -22.03
N SER A 3 -40.67 29.40 -20.88
CA SER A 3 -40.57 30.05 -19.58
C SER A 3 -39.27 30.85 -19.50
N TYR A 4 -39.35 32.18 -19.53
CA TYR A 4 -38.19 33.05 -19.30
C TYR A 4 -37.61 32.78 -17.90
N LYS A 5 -36.40 32.23 -17.82
CA LYS A 5 -35.65 32.13 -16.56
C LYS A 5 -35.47 33.54 -15.99
N SER A 6 -35.93 33.79 -14.77
CA SER A 6 -35.73 35.09 -14.12
C SER A 6 -34.24 35.39 -14.01
N ARG A 7 -33.83 36.64 -14.28
CA ARG A 7 -32.42 37.07 -14.25
C ARG A 7 -31.71 36.66 -12.97
N ARG A 8 -32.42 36.68 -11.83
CA ARG A 8 -31.90 36.22 -10.52
C ARG A 8 -31.59 34.73 -10.49
N ARG A 9 -32.47 33.89 -11.05
CA ARG A 9 -32.25 32.43 -11.13
C ARG A 9 -31.08 32.10 -12.05
N TRP A 10 -30.95 32.79 -13.18
CA TRP A 10 -29.81 32.62 -14.07
C TRP A 10 -28.48 33.02 -13.43
N LEU A 11 -28.44 34.15 -12.71
CA LEU A 11 -27.25 34.58 -11.96
C LEU A 11 -26.88 33.60 -10.83
N ALA A 12 -27.87 33.05 -10.13
CA ALA A 12 -27.64 32.06 -9.08
C ALA A 12 -27.13 30.73 -9.65
N GLU A 13 -27.71 30.22 -10.74
CA GLU A 13 -27.25 29.01 -11.43
C GLU A 13 -25.82 29.18 -11.95
N ARG A 14 -25.50 30.35 -12.53
CA ARG A 14 -24.15 30.67 -12.99
C ARG A 14 -23.15 30.78 -11.84
N TRP A 15 -23.51 31.44 -10.75
CA TRP A 15 -22.67 31.52 -9.56
C TRP A 15 -22.42 30.14 -8.93
N LEU A 16 -23.44 29.28 -8.87
CA LEU A 16 -23.30 27.90 -8.40
C LEU A 16 -22.35 27.09 -9.28
N ALA A 17 -22.48 27.19 -10.61
CA ALA A 17 -21.60 26.51 -11.55
C ALA A 17 -20.14 26.99 -11.41
N GLU A 18 -19.91 28.31 -11.33
CA GLU A 18 -18.59 28.90 -11.10
C GLU A 18 -18.01 28.51 -9.73
N ARG A 19 -18.84 28.34 -8.70
CA ARG A 19 -18.37 27.87 -7.37
C ARG A 19 -18.06 26.38 -7.37
N GLN A 20 -18.83 25.58 -8.08
CA GLN A 20 -18.59 24.15 -8.22
C GLN A 20 -17.27 23.91 -8.95
N THR A 21 -16.96 24.63 -10.03
CA THR A 21 -15.66 24.50 -10.72
C THR A 21 -14.50 24.86 -9.81
N VAL A 22 -14.58 25.99 -9.09
CA VAL A 22 -13.51 26.40 -8.14
C VAL A 22 -13.34 25.40 -7.00
N LEU A 23 -14.44 24.83 -6.48
CA LEU A 23 -14.36 23.81 -5.43
C LEU A 23 -13.80 22.50 -5.97
N SER A 24 -14.17 22.07 -7.18
CA SER A 24 -13.60 20.88 -7.82
C SER A 24 -12.10 21.02 -8.08
N GLU A 25 -11.63 22.19 -8.53
CA GLU A 25 -10.20 22.46 -8.73
C GLU A 25 -9.44 22.43 -7.40
N LYS A 26 -9.96 23.12 -6.37
CA LYS A 26 -9.35 23.08 -5.02
C LYS A 26 -9.36 21.69 -4.43
N TRP A 27 -10.42 20.93 -4.67
CA TRP A 27 -10.54 19.55 -4.24
C TRP A 27 -9.53 18.66 -4.94
N GLN A 28 -9.33 18.80 -6.25
CA GLN A 28 -8.27 18.08 -6.98
C GLN A 28 -6.88 18.41 -6.44
N VAL A 29 -6.56 19.68 -6.19
CA VAL A 29 -5.28 20.07 -5.59
C VAL A 29 -5.11 19.48 -4.19
N PHE A 30 -6.18 19.51 -3.38
CA PHE A 30 -6.18 18.89 -2.05
C PHE A 30 -5.97 17.38 -2.13
N GLN A 31 -6.64 16.70 -3.06
CA GLN A 31 -6.46 15.26 -3.29
C GLN A 31 -5.03 14.93 -3.69
N GLN A 32 -4.43 15.70 -4.62
CA GLN A 32 -3.04 15.49 -5.03
C GLN A 32 -2.03 15.69 -3.88
N GLN A 33 -2.35 16.54 -2.91
CA GLN A 33 -1.44 16.87 -1.80
C GLN A 33 -1.59 15.95 -0.59
N PHE A 34 -2.80 15.45 -0.33
CA PHE A 34 -3.13 14.80 0.94
C PHE A 34 -3.76 13.42 0.79
N VAL A 35 -4.27 13.07 -0.40
CA VAL A 35 -4.82 11.73 -0.64
C VAL A 35 -3.69 10.85 -1.18
N PRO A 36 -3.44 9.69 -0.55
CA PRO A 36 -2.47 8.74 -1.07
C PRO A 36 -2.80 8.37 -2.52
N ALA A 37 -1.77 8.24 -3.36
CA ALA A 37 -1.94 7.83 -4.75
C ALA A 37 -2.78 6.55 -4.88
N SER A 38 -3.62 6.50 -5.90
CA SER A 38 -4.46 5.34 -6.21
C SER A 38 -3.60 4.14 -6.67
N TRP A 39 -4.17 2.94 -6.65
CA TRP A 39 -3.50 1.74 -7.15
C TRP A 39 -2.96 1.87 -8.59
N PRO A 40 -3.74 2.38 -9.58
CA PRO A 40 -3.22 2.62 -10.93
C PRO A 40 -2.00 3.55 -10.97
N GLU A 41 -2.07 4.69 -10.28
CA GLU A 41 -0.98 5.68 -10.25
C GLU A 41 0.28 5.09 -9.63
N ARG A 42 0.13 4.31 -8.56
CA ARG A 42 1.25 3.60 -7.92
C ARG A 42 1.89 2.62 -8.89
N MET A 43 1.11 1.74 -9.53
CA MET A 43 1.68 0.74 -10.44
C MET A 43 2.35 1.38 -11.66
N ALA A 44 1.78 2.46 -12.20
CA ALA A 44 2.40 3.23 -13.28
C ALA A 44 3.73 3.89 -12.88
N ALA A 45 3.91 4.24 -11.61
CA ALA A 45 5.12 4.88 -11.11
C ALA A 45 6.28 3.91 -10.81
N VAL A 46 6.03 2.59 -10.70
CA VAL A 46 7.04 1.62 -10.23
C VAL A 46 8.35 1.74 -11.01
N ALA A 47 8.29 1.66 -12.34
CA ALA A 47 9.49 1.65 -13.19
C ALA A 47 10.25 3.00 -13.22
N SER A 48 9.60 4.11 -12.83
CA SER A 48 10.21 5.45 -12.84
C SER A 48 10.92 5.80 -11.53
N ILE A 49 10.74 5.01 -10.47
CA ILE A 49 11.38 5.24 -9.17
C ILE A 49 12.87 4.91 -9.27
N ALA A 50 13.73 5.89 -8.98
CA ALA A 50 15.18 5.69 -9.02
C ALA A 50 15.70 4.85 -7.83
N ASP A 51 16.80 4.14 -8.04
CA ASP A 51 17.58 3.54 -6.95
C ASP A 51 18.28 4.61 -6.10
N GLY A 52 18.62 4.24 -4.88
CA GLY A 52 19.41 5.02 -3.94
C GLY A 52 18.57 5.66 -2.84
N ASP A 53 19.26 6.20 -1.83
CA ASP A 53 18.61 6.81 -0.68
C ASP A 53 18.33 8.31 -0.88
N VAL A 54 17.25 8.79 -0.26
CA VAL A 54 16.89 10.21 -0.24
C VAL A 54 17.63 10.95 0.87
N SER A 55 17.84 10.29 2.01
CA SER A 55 18.43 10.90 3.20
C SER A 55 19.49 9.98 3.81
N GLY A 56 20.36 10.56 4.64
CA GLY A 56 21.33 9.80 5.44
C GLY A 56 20.73 9.18 6.71
N TRP A 57 19.40 9.14 6.84
CA TRP A 57 18.73 8.49 7.95
C TRP A 57 19.06 6.99 7.97
N GLN A 58 19.24 6.45 9.17
CA GLN A 58 19.47 5.02 9.37
C GLN A 58 18.70 4.52 10.59
N PRO A 59 18.21 3.28 10.55
CA PRO A 59 17.58 2.67 11.72
C PRO A 59 18.61 2.48 12.85
N ARG A 60 18.12 2.52 14.08
CA ARG A 60 18.95 2.27 15.27
C ARG A 60 19.57 0.86 15.22
N ALA A 61 20.88 0.77 15.48
CA ALA A 61 21.56 -0.52 15.54
C ALA A 61 20.90 -1.47 16.56
N GLY A 62 20.64 -2.72 16.14
CA GLY A 62 19.99 -3.73 16.95
C GLY A 62 18.46 -3.61 17.07
N SER A 63 17.82 -2.67 16.34
CA SER A 63 16.36 -2.61 16.25
C SER A 63 15.80 -3.57 15.20
N SER A 64 14.49 -3.85 15.28
CA SER A 64 13.77 -4.61 14.26
C SER A 64 13.89 -4.00 12.86
N SER A 65 13.99 -2.66 12.78
CA SER A 65 14.14 -1.93 11.52
C SER A 65 15.54 -2.07 10.92
N ALA A 66 16.58 -2.17 11.76
CA ALA A 66 17.93 -2.45 11.29
C ALA A 66 18.04 -3.86 10.72
N GLU A 67 17.38 -4.83 11.33
CA GLU A 67 17.27 -6.17 10.74
C GLU A 67 16.49 -6.16 9.44
N LEU A 68 15.36 -5.44 9.38
CA LEU A 68 14.55 -5.35 8.16
C LEU A 68 15.38 -4.78 7.00
N ARG A 69 16.21 -3.76 7.26
CA ARG A 69 17.11 -3.18 6.25
C ARG A 69 18.00 -4.23 5.59
N ILE A 70 18.57 -5.15 6.36
CA ILE A 70 19.45 -6.22 5.84
C ILE A 70 18.71 -7.08 4.80
N TRP A 71 17.42 -7.32 5.00
CA TRP A 71 16.60 -8.08 4.05
C TRP A 71 16.25 -7.24 2.83
N VAL A 72 15.85 -5.98 3.02
CA VAL A 72 15.53 -5.07 1.93
C VAL A 72 16.74 -4.87 1.00
N ASP A 73 17.96 -4.80 1.55
CA ASP A 73 19.22 -4.70 0.80
C ASP A 73 19.45 -5.89 -0.16
N GLN A 74 18.90 -7.06 0.15
CA GLN A 74 19.05 -8.27 -0.68
C GLN A 74 18.02 -8.35 -1.80
N LEU A 75 17.00 -7.48 -1.78
CA LEU A 75 15.94 -7.53 -2.78
C LEU A 75 16.41 -6.98 -4.12
N PRO A 76 16.01 -7.62 -5.24
CA PRO A 76 16.19 -7.05 -6.57
C PRO A 76 15.65 -5.63 -6.63
N LEU A 77 16.33 -4.74 -7.39
CA LEU A 77 15.94 -3.33 -7.52
C LEU A 77 14.46 -3.18 -7.85
N PHE A 78 13.95 -4.02 -8.75
CA PHE A 78 12.56 -4.00 -9.14
C PHE A 78 11.58 -4.20 -7.96
N GLN A 79 11.85 -5.16 -7.07
CA GLN A 79 11.02 -5.35 -5.88
C GLN A 79 11.12 -4.15 -4.93
N ARG A 80 12.30 -3.53 -4.82
CA ARG A 80 12.48 -2.30 -4.04
C ARG A 80 11.70 -1.11 -4.63
N GLN A 81 11.66 -0.98 -5.97
CA GLN A 81 10.85 0.02 -6.67
C GLN A 81 9.35 -0.20 -6.45
N TRP A 82 8.91 -1.45 -6.50
CA TRP A 82 7.52 -1.78 -6.20
C TRP A 82 7.16 -1.45 -4.74
N LEU A 83 7.99 -1.85 -3.78
CA LEU A 83 7.81 -1.48 -2.37
C LEU A 83 7.80 0.04 -2.18
N ALA A 84 8.68 0.78 -2.87
CA ALA A 84 8.70 2.24 -2.81
C ALA A 84 7.37 2.83 -3.29
N SER A 85 6.83 2.33 -4.39
CA SER A 85 5.54 2.75 -4.92
C SER A 85 4.38 2.48 -3.94
N LEU A 86 4.35 1.30 -3.31
CA LEU A 86 3.31 0.96 -2.32
C LEU A 86 3.40 1.84 -1.06
N LEU A 87 4.62 2.09 -0.58
CA LEU A 87 4.87 2.89 0.62
C LEU A 87 4.79 4.40 0.36
N GLY A 88 4.74 4.83 -0.90
CA GLY A 88 4.80 6.25 -1.27
C GLY A 88 6.19 6.87 -1.07
N ALA A 89 7.25 6.06 -1.12
CA ALA A 89 8.62 6.52 -1.08
C ALA A 89 9.07 7.07 -2.43
N SER A 90 9.88 8.13 -2.43
CA SER A 90 10.37 8.76 -3.67
C SER A 90 11.56 8.04 -4.31
N ARG A 91 12.20 7.11 -3.61
CA ARG A 91 13.31 6.28 -4.11
C ARG A 91 13.27 4.87 -3.53
N ALA A 92 13.96 3.95 -4.22
CA ALA A 92 14.02 2.52 -3.90
C ALA A 92 15.23 2.11 -3.02
N GLY A 93 15.94 3.06 -2.40
CA GLY A 93 17.01 2.77 -1.45
C GLY A 93 16.48 2.14 -0.16
N SER A 94 17.23 1.20 0.40
CA SER A 94 16.78 0.40 1.55
C SER A 94 16.54 1.22 2.81
N ASN A 95 17.38 2.24 3.09
CA ASN A 95 17.12 3.12 4.24
C ASN A 95 15.87 3.96 4.00
N THR A 96 15.65 4.41 2.77
CA THR A 96 14.46 5.18 2.39
C THR A 96 13.18 4.35 2.53
N LEU A 97 13.23 3.06 2.15
CA LEU A 97 12.11 2.14 2.31
C LEU A 97 11.82 1.88 3.80
N VAL A 98 12.85 1.64 4.61
CA VAL A 98 12.67 1.44 6.06
C VAL A 98 12.15 2.71 6.74
N ASP A 99 12.68 3.89 6.38
CA ASP A 99 12.16 5.19 6.85
C ASP A 99 10.69 5.37 6.48
N ALA A 100 10.32 5.04 5.23
CA ALA A 100 8.94 5.08 4.77
C ALA A 100 8.03 4.13 5.54
N ILE A 101 8.52 2.95 5.95
CA ILE A 101 7.78 2.01 6.81
C ILE A 101 7.61 2.60 8.20
N GLU A 102 8.65 3.15 8.81
CA GLU A 102 8.56 3.72 10.15
C GLU A 102 7.62 4.93 10.22
N ARG A 103 7.51 5.67 9.12
CA ARG A 103 6.59 6.80 8.96
C ARG A 103 5.18 6.42 8.53
N GLN A 104 4.92 5.15 8.20
CA GLN A 104 3.58 4.74 7.81
C GLN A 104 2.59 5.02 8.93
N GLN A 105 1.50 5.69 8.57
CA GLN A 105 0.42 6.02 9.48
C GLN A 105 -0.67 4.95 9.39
N LEU A 106 -0.35 3.75 9.88
CA LEU A 106 -1.28 2.61 9.85
C LEU A 106 -2.50 2.81 10.77
N ASP A 107 -2.33 3.58 11.84
CA ASP A 107 -3.37 3.94 12.80
C ASP A 107 -3.82 5.39 12.55
N TRP A 108 -5.12 5.65 12.40
CA TRP A 108 -5.63 7.01 12.21
C TRP A 108 -5.24 7.96 13.37
N ARG A 109 -5.04 7.45 14.60
CA ARG A 109 -4.56 8.25 15.74
C ARG A 109 -3.09 8.64 15.59
N SER A 110 -2.32 7.87 14.83
CA SER A 110 -0.91 8.20 14.53
C SER A 110 -0.78 9.42 13.62
N GLN A 111 -1.79 9.71 12.78
CA GLN A 111 -1.87 10.93 11.97
C GLN A 111 -1.93 12.21 12.84
N LEU A 112 -2.40 12.07 14.08
CA LEU A 112 -2.60 13.17 15.03
C LEU A 112 -1.50 13.27 16.10
N ASN A 113 -0.45 12.43 16.05
CA ASN A 113 0.60 12.43 17.06
C ASN A 113 1.84 13.24 16.61
N PRO A 114 1.99 14.51 17.04
CA PRO A 114 3.13 15.35 16.63
C PRO A 114 4.46 14.95 17.29
N LEU A 115 4.45 14.06 18.30
CA LEU A 115 5.63 13.73 19.10
C LEU A 115 6.37 12.47 18.61
N LYS A 116 5.71 11.61 17.81
CA LYS A 116 6.29 10.38 17.28
C LYS A 116 6.16 10.36 15.76
N SER A 117 7.21 10.81 15.08
CA SER A 117 7.30 10.80 13.61
C SER A 117 7.74 9.45 13.04
N HIS A 118 8.41 8.62 13.84
CA HIS A 118 8.87 7.29 13.45
C HIS A 118 8.42 6.27 14.49
N ARG A 119 8.01 5.10 14.02
CA ARG A 119 7.74 3.92 14.85
C ARG A 119 8.59 2.78 14.33
N GLU A 120 9.30 2.11 15.23
CA GLU A 120 10.08 0.93 14.85
C GLU A 120 9.19 -0.12 14.18
N TYR A 121 9.79 -0.92 13.29
CA TYR A 121 9.08 -1.92 12.51
C TYR A 121 8.23 -2.88 13.37
N ALA A 122 8.74 -3.35 14.51
CA ALA A 122 8.00 -4.19 15.44
C ALA A 122 6.70 -3.54 15.95
N ALA A 123 6.74 -2.25 16.27
CA ALA A 123 5.57 -1.49 16.68
C ALA A 123 4.58 -1.29 15.51
N GLN A 124 5.07 -1.13 14.27
CA GLN A 124 4.21 -1.08 13.08
C GLN A 124 3.47 -2.40 12.86
N LEU A 125 4.13 -3.55 13.08
CA LEU A 125 3.49 -4.85 12.98
C LEU A 125 2.38 -5.03 14.03
N VAL A 126 2.58 -4.55 15.26
CA VAL A 126 1.53 -4.60 16.29
C VAL A 126 0.29 -3.82 15.86
N VAL A 127 0.48 -2.63 15.31
CA VAL A 127 -0.63 -1.80 14.81
C VAL A 127 -1.32 -2.48 13.63
N LEU A 128 -0.57 -2.99 12.67
CA LEU A 128 -1.14 -3.69 11.51
C LEU A 128 -1.95 -4.92 11.92
N ALA A 129 -1.41 -5.74 12.82
CA ALA A 129 -2.12 -6.90 13.35
C ALA A 129 -3.44 -6.51 14.01
N ALA A 130 -3.47 -5.41 14.78
CA ALA A 130 -4.70 -4.91 15.38
C ALA A 130 -5.73 -4.40 14.34
N GLU A 131 -5.29 -3.67 13.31
CA GLU A 131 -6.17 -3.20 12.23
C GLU A 131 -6.73 -4.36 11.38
N MET A 132 -5.99 -5.46 11.28
CA MET A 132 -6.40 -6.69 10.59
C MET A 132 -7.18 -7.66 11.48
N ASP A 133 -7.54 -7.27 12.71
CA ASP A 133 -8.24 -8.10 13.71
C ASP A 133 -7.52 -9.43 14.04
N CYS A 134 -6.18 -9.38 14.07
CA CYS A 134 -5.32 -10.52 14.39
C CYS A 134 -4.90 -10.47 15.87
N GLU A 135 -4.73 -11.65 16.48
CA GLU A 135 -4.11 -11.72 17.80
C GLU A 135 -2.67 -11.22 17.75
N VAL A 136 -2.37 -10.17 18.52
CA VAL A 136 -1.02 -9.62 18.62
C VAL A 136 -0.24 -10.39 19.70
N ALA A 137 0.97 -10.85 19.37
CA ALA A 137 1.97 -11.25 20.36
C ALA A 137 2.61 -10.02 21.02
N ALA A 138 3.64 -10.22 21.85
CA ALA A 138 4.42 -9.11 22.37
C ALA A 138 5.16 -8.37 21.22
N GLU A 139 5.36 -7.06 21.35
CA GLU A 139 6.13 -6.26 20.37
C GLU A 139 7.54 -6.85 20.13
N THR A 140 8.19 -7.34 21.18
CA THR A 140 9.51 -7.99 21.09
C THR A 140 9.49 -9.32 20.35
N ALA A 141 8.32 -9.96 20.21
CA ALA A 141 8.10 -11.20 19.47
C ALA A 141 7.58 -10.90 18.04
N TYR A 142 8.14 -9.88 17.39
CA TYR A 142 7.65 -9.40 16.09
C TYR A 142 7.66 -10.46 14.99
N LEU A 143 8.52 -11.48 15.05
CA LEU A 143 8.51 -12.60 14.09
C LEU A 143 7.22 -13.44 14.15
N ASP A 144 6.63 -13.59 15.35
CA ASP A 144 5.33 -14.26 15.48
C ASP A 144 4.22 -13.38 14.89
N ASN A 145 4.33 -12.06 15.07
CA ASN A 145 3.42 -11.09 14.46
C ASN A 145 3.54 -11.11 12.92
N GLU A 146 4.75 -11.17 12.36
CA GLU A 146 4.96 -11.32 10.91
C GLU A 146 4.22 -12.54 10.36
N ARG A 147 4.33 -13.69 11.04
CA ARG A 147 3.65 -14.92 10.62
C ARG A 147 2.13 -14.78 10.64
N ARG A 148 1.57 -14.19 11.69
CA ARG A 148 0.12 -14.00 11.82
C ARG A 148 -0.41 -13.01 10.79
N ILE A 149 0.28 -11.89 10.61
CA ILE A 149 -0.04 -10.87 9.59
C ILE A 149 0.00 -11.49 8.19
N PHE A 150 1.02 -12.30 7.88
CA PHE A 150 1.13 -12.93 6.57
C PHE A 150 -0.08 -13.83 6.26
N ILE A 151 -0.50 -14.64 7.23
CA ILE A 151 -1.68 -15.51 7.09
C ILE A 151 -2.95 -14.67 6.86
N ALA A 152 -3.18 -13.67 7.71
CA ALA A 152 -4.36 -12.82 7.61
C ALA A 152 -4.39 -11.98 6.33
N LEU A 153 -3.22 -11.53 5.85
CA LEU A 153 -3.10 -10.79 4.59
C LEU A 153 -3.52 -11.68 3.41
N ASP A 154 -3.05 -12.93 3.38
CA ASP A 154 -3.41 -13.88 2.34
C ASP A 154 -4.92 -14.16 2.32
N GLU A 155 -5.55 -14.26 3.49
CA GLU A 155 -7.00 -14.41 3.63
C GLU A 155 -7.78 -13.16 3.15
N GLN A 156 -7.31 -11.96 3.51
CA GLN A 156 -7.92 -10.71 3.04
C GLN A 156 -7.75 -10.53 1.53
N LEU A 157 -6.60 -10.89 0.97
CA LEU A 157 -6.35 -10.84 -0.47
C LEU A 157 -7.19 -11.83 -1.26
N PHE A 158 -7.51 -12.99 -0.68
CA PHE A 158 -8.53 -13.88 -1.22
C PHE A 158 -9.91 -13.22 -1.19
N ALA A 159 -10.26 -12.57 -0.07
CA ALA A 159 -11.52 -11.85 0.07
C ALA A 159 -11.61 -10.60 -0.83
N SER A 160 -10.50 -10.06 -1.33
CA SER A 160 -10.48 -8.98 -2.30
C SER A 160 -10.60 -9.44 -3.75
N LEU A 161 -10.52 -10.75 -4.02
CA LEU A 161 -10.69 -11.27 -5.38
C LEU A 161 -12.10 -11.00 -5.91
N PRO A 162 -12.25 -10.68 -7.21
CA PRO A 162 -13.55 -10.67 -7.87
C PRO A 162 -14.28 -12.00 -7.68
N MET A 163 -15.59 -11.96 -7.44
CA MET A 163 -16.40 -13.17 -7.15
C MET A 163 -16.23 -14.28 -8.20
N ARG A 164 -16.04 -13.89 -9.47
CA ARG A 164 -15.81 -14.81 -10.59
C ARG A 164 -14.53 -15.64 -10.47
N LEU A 165 -13.48 -15.10 -9.85
CA LEU A 165 -12.19 -15.78 -9.63
C LEU A 165 -12.15 -16.51 -8.29
N ARG A 166 -12.91 -16.03 -7.30
CA ARG A 166 -12.93 -16.60 -5.96
C ARG A 166 -13.36 -18.07 -5.97
N SER A 167 -14.39 -18.43 -6.73
CA SER A 167 -14.87 -19.82 -6.82
C SER A 167 -13.89 -20.74 -7.55
N GLN A 168 -13.18 -20.24 -8.56
CA GLN A 168 -12.19 -21.01 -9.31
C GLN A 168 -10.97 -21.29 -8.42
N LEU A 169 -10.37 -20.24 -7.86
CA LEU A 169 -9.14 -20.34 -7.08
C LEU A 169 -9.34 -20.97 -5.70
N ALA A 170 -10.52 -20.89 -5.10
CA ALA A 170 -10.81 -21.54 -3.81
C ALA A 170 -10.79 -23.07 -3.89
N ASN A 171 -11.07 -23.65 -5.07
CA ASN A 171 -11.03 -25.10 -5.25
C ASN A 171 -9.59 -25.63 -5.40
N GLU A 172 -8.66 -24.77 -5.79
CA GLU A 172 -7.29 -25.15 -6.13
C GLU A 172 -6.29 -24.79 -5.03
N HIS A 173 -6.54 -23.67 -4.33
CA HIS A 173 -5.61 -23.11 -3.35
C HIS A 173 -6.30 -22.81 -2.02
N ARG A 174 -5.62 -23.15 -0.92
CA ARG A 174 -6.06 -22.81 0.44
C ARG A 174 -5.55 -21.42 0.82
N SER A 175 -6.40 -20.62 1.45
CA SER A 175 -6.00 -19.34 2.06
C SER A 175 -5.13 -19.53 3.30
N GLY A 176 -4.37 -18.50 3.64
CA GLY A 176 -3.44 -18.49 4.78
C GLY A 176 -2.08 -19.13 4.50
N HIS A 177 -1.80 -19.46 3.23
CA HIS A 177 -0.56 -20.15 2.82
C HIS A 177 0.33 -19.30 1.91
N GLY A 178 -0.10 -18.09 1.56
CA GLY A 178 0.69 -17.12 0.79
C GLY A 178 0.50 -17.18 -0.72
N TYR A 179 -0.37 -18.07 -1.21
CA TYR A 179 -0.67 -18.16 -2.63
C TYR A 179 -1.26 -16.85 -3.17
N TYR A 180 -2.23 -16.26 -2.46
CA TYR A 180 -2.91 -15.05 -2.91
C TYR A 180 -2.01 -13.82 -2.82
N VAL A 181 -1.06 -13.81 -1.88
CA VAL A 181 0.00 -12.80 -1.82
C VAL A 181 0.85 -12.82 -3.11
N VAL A 182 1.36 -14.00 -3.49
CA VAL A 182 2.16 -14.16 -4.71
C VAL A 182 1.33 -13.91 -5.97
N TRP A 183 0.09 -14.42 -5.99
CA TRP A 183 -0.83 -14.23 -7.10
C TRP A 183 -1.08 -12.75 -7.37
N TRP A 184 -1.42 -11.96 -6.34
CA TRP A 184 -1.63 -10.51 -6.50
C TRP A 184 -0.34 -9.78 -6.86
N TYR A 185 0.80 -10.16 -6.28
CA TYR A 185 2.10 -9.63 -6.68
C TYR A 185 2.29 -9.75 -8.19
N GLU A 186 2.20 -10.95 -8.76
CA GLU A 186 2.39 -11.17 -10.20
C GLU A 186 1.50 -10.29 -11.08
N ARG A 187 0.21 -10.12 -10.71
CA ARG A 187 -0.74 -9.31 -11.50
C ARG A 187 -0.45 -7.82 -11.35
N LEU A 188 -0.03 -7.38 -10.18
CA LEU A 188 0.42 -6.01 -9.97
C LEU A 188 1.72 -5.72 -10.73
N MET A 189 2.63 -6.68 -10.85
CA MET A 189 3.85 -6.54 -11.66
C MET A 189 3.54 -6.47 -13.15
N ALA A 190 2.58 -7.27 -13.62
CA ALA A 190 2.08 -7.14 -14.98
C ALA A 190 1.48 -5.75 -15.24
N ARG A 191 0.69 -5.22 -14.28
CA ARG A 191 0.13 -3.85 -14.37
C ARG A 191 1.19 -2.75 -14.29
N ALA A 192 2.31 -3.00 -13.63
CA ALA A 192 3.46 -2.10 -13.62
C ALA A 192 4.26 -2.12 -14.95
N GLY A 193 3.86 -2.95 -15.92
CA GLY A 193 4.48 -3.03 -17.24
C GLY A 193 5.79 -3.79 -17.26
N MET A 194 5.97 -4.73 -16.32
CA MET A 194 7.24 -5.40 -16.14
C MET A 194 7.41 -6.57 -17.09
N PRO A 195 8.60 -6.73 -17.69
CA PRO A 195 8.91 -7.90 -18.49
C PRO A 195 8.71 -9.15 -17.62
N ASP A 196 8.28 -10.23 -18.24
CA ASP A 196 8.03 -11.55 -17.62
C ASP A 196 6.71 -11.71 -16.85
N PHE A 197 5.89 -10.66 -16.72
CA PHE A 197 4.57 -10.76 -16.09
C PHE A 197 3.44 -10.48 -17.09
N GLU A 198 2.54 -11.45 -17.24
CA GLU A 198 1.36 -11.31 -18.08
C GLU A 198 0.13 -10.99 -17.24
N LEU A 199 -0.62 -9.96 -17.66
CA LEU A 199 -1.88 -9.63 -17.01
C LEU A 199 -2.98 -10.52 -17.60
N THR A 200 -3.27 -11.62 -16.91
CA THR A 200 -4.41 -12.47 -17.21
C THR A 200 -5.52 -12.24 -16.19
N ASP A 201 -6.75 -12.54 -16.59
CA ASP A 201 -7.90 -12.75 -15.72
C ASP A 201 -8.44 -11.53 -14.96
N LEU A 202 -7.77 -10.38 -14.91
CA LEU A 202 -8.27 -9.15 -14.25
C LEU A 202 -8.77 -8.11 -15.26
N SER A 203 -9.88 -7.44 -14.90
CA SER A 203 -10.35 -6.24 -15.60
C SER A 203 -9.63 -4.99 -15.10
N GLU A 204 -9.68 -3.87 -15.83
CA GLU A 204 -9.00 -2.63 -15.43
C GLU A 204 -9.39 -2.14 -14.01
N ALA A 205 -10.62 -2.42 -13.57
CA ALA A 205 -11.17 -2.04 -12.27
C ALA A 205 -10.80 -2.97 -11.11
N ASP A 206 -10.26 -4.16 -11.40
CA ASP A 206 -9.97 -5.16 -10.37
C ASP A 206 -8.63 -4.86 -9.65
N TRP A 207 -8.71 -4.38 -8.42
CA TRP A 207 -7.57 -4.04 -7.55
C TRP A 207 -7.71 -4.69 -6.17
N PRO A 208 -6.62 -4.86 -5.40
CA PRO A 208 -6.71 -5.30 -4.02
C PRO A 208 -7.54 -4.30 -3.19
N ASP A 209 -8.52 -4.83 -2.48
CA ASP A 209 -9.37 -4.07 -1.56
C ASP A 209 -8.69 -3.95 -0.19
N MET A 210 -7.51 -3.32 -0.19
CA MET A 210 -6.72 -3.04 1.00
C MET A 210 -5.74 -1.88 0.78
N PRO A 211 -5.26 -1.24 1.86
CA PRO A 211 -4.22 -0.22 1.75
C PRO A 211 -2.93 -0.77 1.12
N PRO A 212 -2.31 -0.07 0.15
CA PRO A 212 -1.04 -0.49 -0.47
C PRO A 212 0.09 -0.75 0.53
N ALA A 213 0.16 0.04 1.60
CA ALA A 213 1.15 -0.13 2.66
C ALA A 213 0.98 -1.45 3.42
N TRP A 214 -0.25 -1.95 3.58
CA TRP A 214 -0.51 -3.26 4.21
C TRP A 214 0.05 -4.38 3.34
N LEU A 215 -0.16 -4.31 2.02
CA LEU A 215 0.42 -5.26 1.08
C LEU A 215 1.96 -5.23 1.11
N ALA A 216 2.57 -4.05 1.18
CA ALA A 216 4.02 -3.92 1.27
C ALA A 216 4.59 -4.58 2.54
N ILE A 217 3.98 -4.30 3.70
CA ILE A 217 4.41 -4.88 4.98
C ILE A 217 4.17 -6.38 4.98
N GLY A 218 3.01 -6.84 4.48
CA GLY A 218 2.70 -8.25 4.39
C GLY A 218 3.61 -9.02 3.43
N TRP A 219 4.02 -8.43 2.31
CA TRP A 219 5.06 -8.99 1.44
C TRP A 219 6.38 -9.17 2.17
N LEU A 220 6.82 -8.15 2.92
CA LEU A 220 8.04 -8.22 3.73
C LEU A 220 7.98 -9.33 4.80
N CYS A 221 6.81 -9.55 5.40
CA CYS A 221 6.58 -10.69 6.30
C CYS A 221 6.77 -12.02 5.54
N GLY A 222 6.21 -12.13 4.34
CA GLY A 222 6.29 -13.32 3.49
C GLY A 222 7.72 -13.69 3.08
N LEU A 223 8.53 -12.70 2.70
CA LEU A 223 9.92 -12.92 2.29
C LEU A 223 10.74 -13.63 3.38
N ARG A 224 10.60 -13.21 4.63
CA ARG A 224 11.31 -13.83 5.77
C ARG A 224 10.82 -15.22 6.11
N LEU A 225 9.53 -15.51 5.89
CA LEU A 225 8.93 -16.82 6.14
C LEU A 225 9.34 -17.85 5.08
N GLN A 226 9.46 -17.42 3.82
CA GLN A 226 9.84 -18.29 2.70
C GLN A 226 11.33 -18.63 2.66
N THR A 227 12.20 -17.81 3.27
CA THR A 227 13.65 -18.07 3.31
C THR A 227 14.06 -19.09 4.40
N LYS A 228 13.10 -19.59 5.20
CA LYS A 228 13.36 -20.59 6.26
C LYS A 228 13.16 -22.05 5.81
N VAL A 229 13.20 -22.32 4.51
CA VAL A 229 13.17 -23.69 3.95
C VAL A 229 14.55 -24.08 3.44
#